data_AF-A0A4S2D8E8-F1
#
_entry.id   AF-A0A4S2D8E8-F1
#
_cell.length_a   1.000
_cell.length_b   1.000
_cell.length_c   1.000
_cell.angle_alpha   90.00
_cell.angle_beta   90.00
_cell.angle_gamma   90.00
#
_symmetry.space_group_name_H-M   'P 1'
#
loop_
_entity.id
_entity.type
_entity.pdbx_description
1 polymer ?
#
loop_
_entity_poly.entity_id
_entity_poly.type
_entity_poly.pdbx_seq_one_letter_code
_entity_poly.pdbx_strand_id
1 'polypeptide(L)'
;MESLRHDQRGSSTVEFVLVGTLLTLLTLGVLQLALAVYIRNVVHDAAVEGAYFGALADTDADAGAARTAQLIATAVGDGIGARVSASDTDTARGPEVEVRVVATLPLVGLLGVPSGMEVSARAPRESFD
;
A
#
# COMPACT_ATOMS: atom_id res chain seq x y z
N MET A 1 9.36 61.25 -14.65
CA MET A 1 8.64 59.98 -14.93
C MET A 1 9.50 58.80 -14.49
N GLU A 2 9.77 58.63 -13.19
CA GLU A 2 10.78 57.64 -12.72
C GLU A 2 10.30 56.67 -11.63
N SER A 3 9.01 56.68 -11.28
CA SER A 3 8.53 55.95 -10.08
C SER A 3 7.90 54.56 -10.34
N LEU A 4 7.77 54.08 -11.59
CA LEU A 4 7.03 52.83 -11.88
C LEU A 4 7.90 51.58 -12.12
N ARG A 5 9.23 51.68 -11.97
CA ARG A 5 10.14 50.55 -12.23
C ARG A 5 10.45 49.66 -11.03
N HIS A 6 9.87 49.91 -9.86
CA HIS A 6 10.16 49.14 -8.64
C HIS A 6 9.22 47.95 -8.38
N ASP A 7 8.07 47.84 -9.05
CA ASP A 7 7.11 46.74 -8.83
C ASP A 7 7.41 45.46 -9.63
N GLN A 8 8.05 45.58 -10.80
CA GLN A 8 8.31 44.41 -11.67
C GLN A 8 9.31 43.41 -11.07
N ARG A 9 10.23 43.85 -10.19
CA ARG A 9 11.19 42.96 -9.52
C ARG A 9 10.51 42.12 -8.43
N GLY A 10 9.53 42.67 -7.71
CA GLY A 10 8.74 41.91 -6.73
C GLY A 10 7.86 40.85 -7.39
N SER A 11 7.29 41.16 -8.56
CA SER A 11 6.48 40.22 -9.35
C SER A 11 7.26 38.95 -9.74
N SER A 12 8.51 39.10 -10.19
CA SER A 12 9.33 37.95 -10.62
C SER A 12 9.66 36.99 -9.47
N THR A 13 9.96 37.51 -8.28
CA THR A 13 10.20 36.68 -7.10
C THR A 13 8.93 35.95 -6.64
N VAL A 14 7.78 36.65 -6.64
CA VAL A 14 6.49 36.05 -6.27
C VAL A 14 6.06 34.97 -7.27
N GLU A 15 6.17 35.25 -8.57
CA GLU A 15 5.88 34.29 -9.63
C GLU A 15 6.75 33.03 -9.50
N PHE A 16 8.06 33.20 -9.28
CA PHE A 16 8.96 32.09 -9.07
C PHE A 16 8.58 31.24 -7.85
N VAL A 17 8.25 31.88 -6.72
CA VAL A 17 7.82 31.16 -5.52
C VAL A 17 6.50 30.42 -5.75
N LEU A 18 5.53 31.03 -6.42
CA LEU A 18 4.23 30.40 -6.70
C LEU A 18 4.39 29.19 -7.64
N VAL A 19 5.15 29.34 -8.73
CA VAL A 19 5.42 28.26 -9.68
C VAL A 19 6.24 27.16 -9.01
N GLY A 20 7.30 27.52 -8.29
CA GLY A 20 8.13 26.56 -7.55
C GLY A 20 7.35 25.79 -6.48
N THR A 21 6.49 26.47 -5.72
CA THR A 21 5.63 25.84 -4.73
C THR A 21 4.62 24.92 -5.38
N LEU A 22 3.95 25.36 -6.46
CA LEU A 22 2.99 24.54 -7.20
C LEU A 22 3.64 23.26 -7.75
N LEU A 23 4.79 23.40 -8.42
CA LEU A 23 5.52 22.26 -8.99
C LEU A 23 6.02 21.31 -7.89
N THR A 24 6.46 21.84 -6.75
CA THR A 24 6.88 21.04 -5.60
C THR A 24 5.71 20.25 -5.03
N LEU A 25 4.56 20.89 -4.81
CA LEU A 25 3.34 20.22 -4.32
C LEU A 25 2.85 19.14 -5.29
N LEU A 26 2.86 19.43 -6.60
CA LEU A 26 2.51 18.44 -7.63
C LEU A 26 3.46 17.25 -7.61
N THR A 27 4.76 17.51 -7.50
CA THR A 27 5.79 16.46 -7.44
C THR A 27 5.60 15.59 -6.20
N LEU A 28 5.41 16.19 -5.03
CA LEU A 28 5.12 15.47 -3.80
C LEU A 28 3.79 14.70 -3.88
N GLY A 29 2.78 15.26 -4.54
CA GLY A 29 1.50 14.58 -4.77
C GLY A 29 1.65 13.32 -5.63
N VAL A 30 2.45 13.39 -6.71
CA VAL A 30 2.74 12.22 -7.55
C VAL A 30 3.57 11.18 -6.78
N LEU A 31 4.60 11.60 -6.04
CA LEU A 31 5.40 10.70 -5.20
C LEU A 31 4.54 10.02 -4.13
N GLN A 32 3.63 10.77 -3.50
CA GLN A 32 2.71 10.23 -2.51
C GLN A 32 1.74 9.22 -3.12
N LEU A 33 1.19 9.51 -4.30
CA LEU A 33 0.33 8.58 -5.03
C LEU A 33 1.09 7.30 -5.40
N ALA A 34 2.32 7.44 -5.90
CA ALA A 34 3.18 6.31 -6.22
C ALA A 34 3.47 5.45 -4.98
N LEU A 35 3.76 6.07 -3.83
CA LEU A 35 3.97 5.38 -2.56
C LEU A 35 2.71 4.60 -2.12
N ALA A 36 1.52 5.21 -2.24
CA ALA A 36 0.27 4.55 -1.87
C ALA A 36 -0.01 3.32 -2.76
N VAL A 37 0.20 3.44 -4.06
CA VAL A 37 0.06 2.33 -5.01
C VAL A 37 1.10 1.24 -4.72
N TYR A 38 2.35 1.63 -4.49
CA TYR A 38 3.43 0.70 -4.15
C TYR A 38 3.10 -0.15 -2.93
N ILE A 39 2.70 0.48 -1.82
CA ILE A 39 2.34 -0.22 -0.58
C ILE A 39 1.18 -1.20 -0.81
N ARG A 40 0.12 -0.77 -1.50
CA ARG A 40 -1.02 -1.65 -1.79
C ARG A 40 -0.60 -2.87 -2.61
N ASN A 41 0.26 -2.68 -3.61
CA ASN A 41 0.74 -3.76 -4.46
C ASN A 41 1.61 -4.74 -3.67
N VAL A 42 2.56 -4.24 -2.88
CA VAL A 42 3.40 -5.08 -2.01
C VAL A 42 2.56 -5.90 -1.03
N VAL A 43 1.55 -5.29 -0.40
CA VAL A 43 0.65 -5.99 0.52
C VAL A 43 -0.17 -7.05 -0.22
N HIS A 44 -0.65 -6.75 -1.43
CA HIS A 44 -1.36 -7.71 -2.27
C HIS A 44 -0.48 -8.89 -2.66
N ASP A 45 0.74 -8.63 -3.10
CA ASP A 45 1.69 -9.67 -3.50
C ASP A 45 2.04 -10.58 -2.32
N ALA A 46 2.24 -10.00 -1.13
CA ALA A 46 2.44 -10.76 0.10
C ALA A 46 1.20 -11.59 0.52
N ALA A 47 -0.01 -11.08 0.28
CA ALA A 47 -1.25 -11.82 0.52
C ALA A 47 -1.40 -12.99 -0.45
N VAL A 48 -1.05 -12.80 -1.73
CA VAL A 48 -1.03 -13.88 -2.74
C VAL A 48 -0.03 -14.96 -2.32
N GLU A 49 1.21 -14.59 -1.99
CA GLU A 49 2.22 -15.55 -1.56
C GLU A 49 1.79 -16.32 -0.31
N GLY A 50 1.20 -15.65 0.69
CA GLY A 50 0.70 -16.33 1.88
C GLY A 50 -0.52 -17.21 1.64
N ALA A 51 -1.40 -16.84 0.70
CA ALA A 51 -2.53 -17.69 0.33
C ALA A 51 -2.05 -18.99 -0.30
N TYR A 52 -1.11 -18.92 -1.25
CA TYR A 52 -0.48 -20.12 -1.82
C TYR A 52 0.30 -20.91 -0.77
N PHE A 53 1.03 -20.22 0.11
CA PHE A 53 1.79 -20.89 1.15
C PHE A 53 0.90 -21.66 2.13
N GLY A 54 -0.22 -21.08 2.59
CA GLY A 54 -1.15 -21.75 3.50
C GLY A 54 -2.08 -22.77 2.82
N ALA A 55 -2.14 -22.74 1.49
CA ALA A 55 -2.88 -23.72 0.68
C ALA A 55 -2.08 -25.00 0.41
N LEU A 56 -0.79 -25.04 0.74
CA LEU A 56 0.04 -26.23 0.58
C LEU A 56 -0.48 -27.37 1.47
N ALA A 57 -0.41 -28.61 0.99
CA ALA A 57 -1.01 -29.75 1.66
C ALA A 57 -0.44 -30.04 3.09
N ASP A 58 0.81 -29.63 3.35
CA ASP A 58 1.48 -29.73 4.66
C ASP A 58 1.35 -28.47 5.53
N THR A 59 0.51 -27.52 5.14
CA THR A 59 0.35 -26.23 5.83
C THR A 59 -1.12 -25.91 6.10
N ASP A 60 -1.33 -24.87 6.89
CA ASP A 60 -2.64 -24.34 7.24
C ASP A 60 -2.74 -22.84 6.93
N ALA A 61 -3.96 -22.33 7.03
CA ALA A 61 -4.25 -20.92 6.80
C ALA A 61 -3.42 -20.01 7.73
N ASP A 62 -3.25 -20.39 9.00
CA ASP A 62 -2.48 -19.61 9.98
C ASP A 62 -1.00 -19.46 9.58
N ALA A 63 -0.40 -20.51 9.02
CA ALA A 63 0.94 -20.45 8.44
C ALA A 63 1.01 -19.47 7.25
N GLY A 64 -0.04 -19.43 6.41
CA GLY A 64 -0.21 -18.43 5.36
C GLY A 64 -0.27 -17.00 5.90
N ALA A 65 -1.07 -16.76 6.95
CA ALA A 65 -1.17 -15.45 7.61
C ALA A 65 0.18 -15.00 8.20
N ALA A 66 0.89 -15.91 8.88
CA ALA A 66 2.20 -15.65 9.45
C ALA A 66 3.22 -15.30 8.36
N ARG A 67 3.20 -16.03 7.23
CA ARG A 67 4.07 -15.78 6.07
C ARG A 67 3.80 -14.39 5.47
N THR A 68 2.53 -14.05 5.22
CA THR A 68 2.16 -12.71 4.72
C THR A 68 2.62 -11.61 5.67
N ALA A 69 2.44 -11.77 6.98
CA ALA A 69 2.89 -10.78 7.97
C ALA A 69 4.41 -10.56 7.92
N GLN A 70 5.21 -11.63 7.80
CA GLN A 70 6.67 -11.54 7.66
C GLN A 70 7.10 -10.81 6.38
N LEU A 71 6.45 -11.10 5.25
CA LEU A 71 6.75 -10.47 3.96
C LEU A 71 6.43 -8.96 4.00
N ILE A 72 5.28 -8.58 4.55
CA ILE A 72 4.90 -7.18 4.72
C ILE A 72 5.91 -6.46 5.63
N ALA A 73 6.23 -7.04 6.79
CA ALA A 73 7.20 -6.46 7.72
C ALA A 73 8.59 -6.27 7.08
N THR A 74 9.02 -7.22 6.23
CA THR A 74 10.30 -7.13 5.51
C THR A 74 10.30 -6.03 4.45
N ALA A 75 9.19 -5.89 3.71
CA ALA A 75 9.13 -4.98 2.57
C ALA A 75 8.82 -3.53 2.95
N VAL A 76 7.92 -3.30 3.92
CA VAL A 76 7.44 -1.96 4.29
C VAL A 76 7.53 -1.63 5.79
N GLY A 77 7.95 -2.59 6.62
CA GLY A 77 8.03 -2.43 8.07
C GLY A 77 6.67 -2.34 8.76
N ASP A 78 6.67 -1.93 10.03
CA ASP A 78 5.46 -1.86 10.86
C ASP A 78 4.64 -0.57 10.66
N GLY A 79 5.13 0.35 9.82
CA GLY A 79 4.58 1.72 9.71
C GLY A 79 3.14 1.82 9.22
N ILE A 80 2.61 0.76 8.59
CA ILE A 80 1.23 0.71 8.09
C ILE A 80 0.26 0.00 9.05
N GLY A 81 0.75 -0.61 10.14
CA GLY A 81 -0.06 -1.31 11.13
C GLY A 81 -0.91 -2.43 10.52
N ALA A 82 -0.30 -3.27 9.68
CA ALA A 82 -1.01 -4.34 8.97
C ALA A 82 -1.51 -5.43 9.93
N ARG A 83 -2.80 -5.72 9.85
CA ARG A 83 -3.43 -6.88 10.50
C ARG A 83 -3.73 -7.92 9.43
N VAL A 84 -3.17 -9.11 9.60
CA VAL A 84 -3.30 -10.22 8.67
C VAL A 84 -4.17 -11.29 9.30
N SER A 85 -5.08 -11.87 8.52
CA SER A 85 -5.89 -13.03 8.88
C SER A 85 -6.01 -13.95 7.68
N ALA A 86 -6.12 -15.25 7.92
CA ALA A 86 -6.37 -16.23 6.87
C ALA A 86 -7.44 -17.22 7.31
N SER A 87 -8.13 -17.81 6.34
CA SER A 87 -9.16 -18.83 6.58
C SER A 87 -9.31 -19.77 5.40
N ASP A 88 -9.61 -21.03 5.68
CA ASP A 88 -10.13 -21.95 4.68
C ASP A 88 -11.56 -21.55 4.28
N THR A 89 -11.82 -21.52 2.99
CA THR A 89 -13.09 -21.11 2.39
C THR A 89 -13.47 -22.09 1.29
N ASP A 90 -14.65 -22.67 1.38
CA ASP A 90 -15.22 -23.46 0.28
C ASP A 90 -15.85 -22.54 -0.76
N THR A 91 -15.40 -22.66 -2.01
CA THR A 91 -15.96 -21.93 -3.15
C THR A 91 -16.57 -22.88 -4.17
N ALA A 92 -17.27 -22.34 -5.17
CA ALA A 92 -17.75 -23.13 -6.31
C ALA A 92 -16.63 -23.85 -7.09
N ARG A 93 -15.36 -23.46 -6.90
CA ARG A 93 -14.18 -24.06 -7.54
C ARG A 93 -13.50 -25.13 -6.68
N GLY A 94 -13.95 -25.30 -5.43
CA GLY A 94 -13.34 -26.19 -4.45
C GLY A 94 -12.85 -25.45 -3.19
N PRO A 95 -12.17 -26.17 -2.28
CA PRO A 95 -11.56 -25.58 -1.09
C PRO A 95 -10.44 -24.62 -1.50
N GLU A 96 -10.47 -23.40 -0.97
CA GLU A 96 -9.45 -22.37 -1.16
C GLU A 96 -9.00 -21.84 0.21
N VAL A 97 -7.78 -21.30 0.29
CA VAL A 97 -7.32 -20.49 1.41
C VAL A 97 -7.44 -19.02 1.02
N GLU A 98 -8.14 -18.22 1.83
CA GLU A 98 -8.22 -16.78 1.69
C GLU A 98 -7.32 -16.10 2.72
N VAL A 99 -6.46 -15.19 2.26
CA VAL A 99 -5.67 -14.29 3.09
C VAL A 99 -6.22 -12.88 2.96
N ARG A 100 -6.51 -12.24 4.09
CA ARG A 100 -7.02 -10.87 4.18
C ARG A 100 -6.06 -10.01 5.00
N VAL A 101 -5.73 -8.84 4.47
CA VAL A 101 -4.87 -7.85 5.11
C VAL A 101 -5.63 -6.53 5.23
N VAL A 102 -5.71 -6.01 6.46
CA VAL A 102 -6.27 -4.69 6.76
C VAL A 102 -5.16 -3.81 7.29
N ALA A 103 -4.92 -2.66 6.66
CA ALA A 103 -3.83 -1.77 7.00
C ALA A 103 -4.23 -0.29 6.85
N THR A 104 -3.34 0.59 7.31
CA THR A 104 -3.48 2.03 7.14
C THR A 104 -3.35 2.41 5.66
N LEU A 105 -4.27 3.23 5.15
CA LEU A 105 -4.18 3.82 3.81
C LEU A 105 -3.29 5.07 3.88
N PRO A 106 -2.08 5.09 3.28
CA PRO A 106 -1.16 6.21 3.38
C PRO A 106 -1.66 7.45 2.61
N LEU A 107 -1.84 8.57 3.31
CA LEU A 107 -2.26 9.85 2.72
C LEU A 107 -1.13 10.88 2.68
N VAL A 108 -0.25 10.90 3.68
CA VAL A 108 0.92 11.79 3.76
C VAL A 108 2.09 11.02 4.37
N GLY A 109 3.09 10.69 3.55
CA GLY A 109 4.10 9.69 3.93
C GLY A 109 3.42 8.36 4.26
N LEU A 110 3.70 7.83 5.46
CA LEU A 110 3.06 6.63 6.02
C LEU A 110 1.85 6.95 6.92
N LEU A 111 1.62 8.23 7.23
CA LEU A 111 0.47 8.65 8.01
C LEU A 111 -0.77 8.62 7.11
N GLY A 112 -1.90 8.20 7.68
CA GLY A 112 -3.06 7.91 6.87
C GLY A 112 -4.30 7.52 7.67
N VAL A 113 -5.26 6.93 6.96
CA VAL A 113 -6.52 6.46 7.55
C VAL A 113 -6.31 5.05 8.08
N PRO A 114 -6.38 4.82 9.41
CA PRO A 114 -6.26 3.48 9.98
C PRO A 114 -7.35 2.57 9.43
N SER A 115 -6.98 1.34 9.06
CA SER A 115 -7.90 0.38 8.43
C SER A 115 -8.56 0.89 7.13
N GLY A 116 -8.00 1.94 6.50
CA GLY A 116 -8.51 2.50 5.26
C GLY A 116 -8.13 1.71 4.00
N MET A 117 -7.28 0.71 4.14
CA MET A 117 -6.85 -0.18 3.06
C MET A 117 -7.13 -1.62 3.44
N GLU A 118 -7.78 -2.35 2.52
CA GLU A 118 -8.04 -3.77 2.65
C GLU A 118 -7.65 -4.49 1.35
N VAL A 119 -6.97 -5.62 1.50
CA VAL A 119 -6.57 -6.48 0.40
C VAL A 119 -6.88 -7.93 0.74
N SER A 120 -7.34 -8.68 -0.25
CA SER A 120 -7.65 -10.11 -0.13
C SER A 120 -7.04 -10.88 -1.29
N ALA A 121 -6.49 -12.06 -1.03
CA ALA A 121 -6.01 -13.00 -2.03
C ALA A 121 -6.47 -14.41 -1.70
N ARG A 122 -6.59 -15.27 -2.72
CA ARG A 122 -7.05 -16.65 -2.57
C ARG A 122 -6.21 -17.61 -3.38
N ALA A 123 -6.03 -18.83 -2.86
CA ALA A 123 -5.36 -19.92 -3.56
C ALA A 123 -6.12 -21.24 -3.33
N PRO A 124 -6.20 -22.13 -4.34
CA PRO A 124 -6.83 -23.44 -4.19
C PRO A 124 -6.01 -24.34 -3.26
N ARG A 125 -6.70 -25.06 -2.37
CA ARG A 125 -6.07 -25.94 -1.39
C ARG A 125 -5.54 -27.20 -2.06
N GLU A 126 -4.27 -27.49 -1.84
CA GLU A 126 -3.62 -28.71 -2.30
C GLU A 126 -3.93 -29.88 -1.35
N SER A 127 -4.10 -31.07 -1.93
CA SER A 127 -4.34 -32.32 -1.22
C SER A 127 -3.38 -33.40 -1.73
N PHE A 128 -2.99 -34.33 -0.86
CA PHE A 128 -2.11 -35.46 -1.21
C PHE A 128 -2.78 -36.63 -1.95
N ASP A 129 -4.04 -36.46 -2.38
CA ASP A 129 -4.85 -37.49 -3.06
C ASP A 129 -4.38 -37.82 -4.48
#